data_AF-A0A6P0XKG2-F1
#
_entry.id   AF-A0A6P0XKG2-F1
#
_cell.length_a   1.000
_cell.length_b   1.000
_cell.length_c   1.000
_cell.angle_alpha   90.00
_cell.angle_beta   90.00
_cell.angle_gamma   90.00
#
_symmetry.space_group_name_H-M   'P 1'
#
loop_
_entity.id
_entity.type
_entity.pdbx_description
1 polymer ?
#
loop_
_entity_poly.entity_id
_entity_poly.type
_entity_poly.pdbx_seq_one_letter_code
_entity_poly.pdbx_strand_id
1 'polypeptide(L)'
;MNFSDIDYCQYLLNSHRNYTITNLANHLKNVSHDSINRYLRIENFDSQDLWINVKKEIITNTEGYLIFDDTVLNKKHSNKIELVRRQRAW
;
A
#
# COMPACT_ATOMS: atom_id res chain seq x y z
N MET A 1 3.51 6.42 21.61
CA MET A 1 2.67 5.46 20.87
C MET A 1 3.40 5.18 19.57
N ASN A 2 3.83 3.95 19.36
CA ASN A 2 4.55 3.58 18.15
C ASN A 2 3.51 3.38 17.04
N PHE A 3 3.65 4.15 15.96
CA PHE A 3 2.89 3.94 14.74
C PHE A 3 3.31 2.60 14.13
N SER A 4 2.34 1.78 13.72
CA SER A 4 2.57 0.43 13.19
C SER A 4 2.04 0.26 11.76
N ASP A 5 2.37 -0.87 11.16
CA ASP A 5 1.90 -1.31 9.84
C ASP A 5 0.38 -1.51 9.86
N ILE A 6 -0.16 -2.06 10.95
CA ILE A 6 -1.61 -2.24 11.14
C ILE A 6 -2.35 -0.90 11.12
N ASP A 7 -1.81 0.13 11.79
CA ASP A 7 -2.42 1.47 11.78
C ASP A 7 -2.47 2.05 10.38
N TYR A 8 -1.39 1.88 9.60
CA TYR A 8 -1.33 2.33 8.22
C TYR A 8 -2.28 1.55 7.32
N CYS A 9 -2.32 0.22 7.43
CA CYS A 9 -3.24 -0.65 6.68
C CYS A 9 -4.70 -0.31 6.96
N GLN A 10 -5.08 -0.15 8.24
CA GLN A 10 -6.43 0.25 8.62
C GLN A 10 -6.79 1.62 8.05
N TYR A 11 -5.86 2.57 8.04
CA TYR A 11 -6.08 3.86 7.42
C TYR A 11 -6.31 3.75 5.91
N LEU A 12 -5.51 2.95 5.20
CA LEU A 12 -5.67 2.72 3.77
C LEU A 12 -7.01 2.04 3.43
N LEU A 13 -7.45 1.09 4.26
CA LEU A 13 -8.73 0.39 4.09
C LEU A 13 -9.93 1.31 4.29
N ASN A 14 -9.86 2.24 5.25
CA ASN A 14 -10.98 3.13 5.59
C ASN A 14 -10.97 4.44 4.79
N SER A 15 -9.84 4.82 4.20
CA SER A 15 -9.71 6.04 3.41
C SER A 15 -10.11 5.78 1.97
N HIS A 16 -11.04 6.58 1.45
CA HIS A 16 -11.59 6.39 0.10
C HIS A 16 -11.19 7.51 -0.87
N ARG A 17 -10.63 8.62 -0.36
CA ARG A 17 -10.41 9.85 -1.14
C ARG A 17 -9.06 10.51 -0.89
N ASN A 18 -8.53 10.43 0.33
CA ASN A 18 -7.31 11.11 0.70
C ASN A 18 -6.40 10.14 1.46
N TYR A 19 -5.29 9.78 0.82
CA TYR A 19 -4.29 8.85 1.31
C TYR A 19 -3.00 9.55 1.74
N THR A 20 -3.02 10.88 1.93
CA THR A 20 -1.80 11.60 2.32
C THR A 20 -1.43 11.32 3.77
N ILE A 21 -0.14 11.23 4.05
CA ILE A 21 0.39 11.07 5.41
C ILE A 21 -0.04 12.23 6.32
N THR A 22 -0.20 13.43 5.76
CA THR A 22 -0.74 14.58 6.49
C THR A 22 -2.20 14.39 6.88
N ASN A 23 -3.01 13.78 6.02
CA ASN A 23 -4.39 13.44 6.33
C ASN A 23 -4.45 12.38 7.43
N LEU A 24 -3.62 11.33 7.34
CA LEU A 24 -3.47 10.34 8.42
C LEU A 24 -3.07 10.98 9.75
N ALA A 25 -2.06 11.85 9.76
CA ALA A 25 -1.61 12.52 10.97
C ALA A 25 -2.72 13.36 11.63
N ASN A 26 -3.62 13.98 10.86
CA ASN A 26 -4.77 14.70 11.40
C ASN A 26 -5.77 13.79 12.14
N HIS A 27 -5.80 12.50 11.81
CA HIS A 27 -6.66 11.51 12.45
C HIS A 27 -5.99 10.81 13.64
N LEU A 28 -4.69 11.03 13.87
CA LEU A 28 -3.94 10.45 14.98
C LEU A 28 -3.61 11.51 16.03
N LYS A 29 -4.04 11.31 17.27
CA LYS A 29 -3.87 12.31 18.34
C LYS A 29 -2.40 12.60 18.71
N ASN A 30 -1.51 11.63 18.56
CA ASN A 30 -0.14 11.68 19.10
C ASN A 30 0.94 11.29 18.08
N VAL A 31 0.63 11.29 16.78
CA VAL A 31 1.57 10.88 15.73
C VAL A 31 1.67 11.99 14.69
N SER A 32 2.86 12.56 14.52
CA SER A 32 3.09 13.57 13.50
C SER A 32 3.27 12.92 12.12
N HIS A 33 3.01 13.69 11.06
CA HIS A 33 3.25 13.25 9.69
C HIS A 33 4.73 12.90 9.44
N ASP A 34 5.66 13.59 10.11
CA ASP A 34 7.09 13.28 10.04
C ASP A 34 7.43 11.91 10.64
N SER A 35 6.79 11.52 11.74
CA SER A 35 6.95 10.20 12.34
C SER A 35 6.51 9.09 11.38
N ILE A 36 5.36 9.27 10.73
CA ILE A 36 4.85 8.31 9.74
C ILE A 36 5.76 8.27 8.51
N ASN A 37 6.20 9.42 8.01
CA ASN A 37 7.11 9.50 6.87
C ASN A 37 8.46 8.83 7.16
N ARG A 38 8.99 8.98 8.39
CA ARG A 38 10.20 8.29 8.83
C ARG A 38 9.96 6.78 8.93
N TYR A 39 8.85 6.36 9.51
CA TYR A 39 8.46 4.95 9.58
C TYR A 39 8.41 4.31 8.19
N LEU A 40 7.64 4.89 7.26
CA LEU A 40 7.50 4.36 5.88
C LEU A 40 8.80 4.38 5.07
N ARG A 41 9.82 5.13 5.50
CA ARG A 41 11.15 5.15 4.88
C ARG A 41 12.09 4.08 5.41
N ILE A 42 11.90 3.66 6.67
CA ILE A 42 12.75 2.69 7.35
C ILE A 42 12.19 1.28 7.15
N GLU A 43 10.88 1.14 7.24
CA GLU A 43 10.22 -0.14 7.05
C GLU A 43 10.38 -0.64 5.62
N ASN A 44 10.65 -1.93 5.51
CA ASN A 44 10.76 -2.62 4.24
C ASN A 44 9.67 -3.70 4.19
N PHE A 45 8.63 -3.46 3.41
CA PHE A 45 7.54 -4.40 3.21
C PHE A 45 7.85 -5.28 2.00
N ASP A 46 8.07 -6.58 2.22
CA ASP A 46 8.23 -7.55 1.14
C ASP A 46 6.86 -8.13 0.75
N SER A 47 6.73 -8.48 -0.53
CA SER A 47 5.67 -9.35 -1.04
C SER A 47 5.48 -10.63 -0.20
N GLN A 48 6.55 -11.16 0.39
CA GLN A 48 6.48 -12.33 1.27
C GLN A 48 5.74 -12.03 2.58
N ASP A 49 5.89 -10.83 3.15
CA ASP A 49 5.15 -10.41 4.35
C ASP A 49 3.65 -10.37 4.07
N LEU A 50 3.27 -9.82 2.91
CA LEU A 50 1.88 -9.84 2.45
C LEU A 50 1.37 -11.27 2.27
N TRP A 51 2.14 -12.14 1.60
CA TRP A 51 1.77 -13.52 1.35
C TRP A 51 1.48 -14.30 2.64
N ILE A 52 2.33 -14.15 3.67
CA ILE A 52 2.15 -14.80 4.96
C ILE A 52 0.80 -14.43 5.60
N ASN A 53 0.38 -13.17 5.43
CA ASN A 53 -0.87 -12.65 5.98
C ASN A 53 -2.10 -13.13 5.18
N VAL A 54 -2.03 -13.17 3.84
CA VAL A 54 -3.22 -13.44 3.01
C VAL A 54 -3.44 -14.91 2.65
N LYS A 55 -2.40 -15.76 2.69
CA LYS A 55 -2.48 -17.15 2.21
C LYS A 55 -3.59 -17.98 2.86
N LYS A 56 -3.96 -17.66 4.11
CA LYS A 56 -5.01 -18.37 4.85
C LYS A 56 -6.42 -18.04 4.37
N GLU A 57 -6.58 -16.89 3.73
CA GLU A 57 -7.85 -16.41 3.17
C GLU A 57 -8.09 -16.93 1.74
N ILE A 58 -7.07 -17.53 1.12
CA ILE A 58 -7.16 -18.06 -0.25
C ILE A 58 -7.81 -19.45 -0.22
N ILE A 59 -9.02 -19.53 -0.77
CA ILE A 59 -9.75 -20.80 -0.93
C ILE A 59 -9.25 -21.48 -2.20
N THR A 60 -8.74 -22.70 -2.08
CA THR A 60 -8.32 -23.52 -3.23
C THR A 60 -9.43 -24.47 -3.65
N ASN A 61 -9.62 -24.64 -4.96
CA ASN A 61 -10.56 -25.59 -5.53
C ASN A 61 -9.91 -26.24 -6.76
N THR A 62 -10.00 -27.56 -6.88
CA THR A 62 -9.49 -28.32 -8.03
C THR A 62 -10.17 -27.94 -9.35
N GLU A 63 -11.40 -27.43 -9.30
CA GLU A 63 -12.15 -26.93 -10.46
C GLU A 63 -12.09 -25.39 -10.60
N GLY A 64 -11.32 -24.73 -9.72
CA GLY A 64 -11.16 -23.28 -9.74
C GLY A 64 -10.23 -22.80 -10.86
N TYR A 65 -10.47 -21.60 -11.34
CA TYR A 65 -9.62 -20.94 -12.33
C TYR A 65 -8.93 -19.73 -11.69
N LEU A 66 -7.62 -19.59 -11.94
CA LEU A 66 -6.86 -18.39 -11.60
C LEU A 66 -6.86 -17.45 -12.81
N ILE A 67 -7.45 -16.27 -12.65
CA ILE A 67 -7.34 -15.19 -13.64
C ILE A 67 -6.27 -14.23 -13.14
N PHE A 68 -5.30 -13.97 -14.01
CA PHE A 68 -4.26 -12.98 -13.76
C PHE A 68 -4.29 -11.94 -14.87
N ASP A 69 -4.23 -10.67 -14.48
CA ASP A 69 -4.18 -9.52 -15.37
C ASP A 69 -3.13 -8.54 -14.81
N ASP A 70 -2.38 -7.90 -15.68
CA ASP A 70 -1.44 -6.86 -15.26
C ASP A 70 -2.14 -5.50 -15.21
N THR A 71 -1.85 -4.71 -14.17
CA THR A 71 -2.45 -3.38 -14.03
C THR A 71 -1.38 -2.31 -14.10
N VAL A 72 -1.68 -1.25 -14.84
CA VAL A 72 -0.82 -0.06 -14.97
C VAL A 72 -1.42 1.08 -14.16
N LEU A 73 -0.76 1.44 -13.06
CA LEU A 73 -1.17 2.60 -12.28
C LEU A 73 -0.78 3.90 -13.00
N ASN A 74 -1.78 4.72 -13.33
CA ASN A 74 -1.55 6.04 -13.91
C ASN A 74 -0.96 6.99 -12.85
N LYS A 75 0.33 7.32 -12.99
CA LYS A 75 1.01 8.29 -12.12
C LYS A 75 1.47 9.51 -12.93
N LYS A 76 0.56 10.45 -13.22
CA LYS A 76 0.84 11.63 -14.06
C LYS A 76 2.01 12.51 -13.57
N HIS A 77 2.34 12.47 -12.27
CA HIS A 77 3.40 13.26 -11.65
C HIS A 77 4.64 12.43 -11.26
N SER A 78 4.83 11.24 -11.84
CA SER A 78 5.92 10.33 -11.48
C SER A 78 7.25 10.57 -12.19
N ASN A 79 7.42 11.70 -12.89
CA ASN A 79 8.63 11.98 -13.69
C ASN A 79 9.94 11.98 -12.87
N LYS A 80 9.84 11.97 -11.53
CA LYS A 80 10.95 11.93 -10.58
C LYS A 80 11.03 10.61 -9.78
N ILE A 81 10.21 9.62 -10.09
CA ILE A 81 10.26 8.30 -9.47
C ILE A 81 11.09 7.40 -10.38
N GLU A 82 12.27 6.99 -9.91
CA GLU A 82 13.32 6.34 -10.71
C GLU A 82 12.85 5.14 -11.54
N LEU A 83 12.01 4.29 -10.94
CA LEU A 83 11.51 3.06 -11.55
C LEU A 83 10.31 3.26 -12.49
N VAL A 84 9.73 4.46 -12.55
CA VAL A 84 8.56 4.68 -13.40
C VAL A 84 8.97 4.83 -14.86
N ARG A 85 8.26 4.09 -15.72
CA ARG A 85 8.39 4.12 -17.18
C ARG A 85 7.04 4.44 -17.81
N ARG A 86 7.06 5.11 -18.96
CA ARG A 86 5.84 5.34 -19.74
C ARG A 86 5.42 4.02 -20.39
N GLN A 87 4.25 3.52 -20.03
CA GLN A 87 3.62 2.39 -20.71
C GLN A 87 2.55 2.92 -21.67
N ARG A 88 2.50 2.36 -22.87
CA ARG A 88 1.44 2.60 -23.84
C ARG A 88 0.72 1.27 -24.03
N ALA A 89 -0.52 1.18 -23.56
CA ALA A 89 -1.42 0.13 -24.05
C ALA A 89 -1.78 0.48 -25.50
N TRP A 90 -1.85 -0.54 -26.35
CA TRP A 90 -2.16 -0.43 -27.78
C TRP A 90 -3.54 0.18 -28.02
#